data_AF-A0A202DR27-F1
#
_entry.id   AF-A0A202DR27-F1
#
_cell.length_a   1.000
_cell.length_b   1.000
_cell.length_c   1.000
_cell.angle_alpha   90.00
_cell.angle_beta   90.00
_cell.angle_gamma   90.00
#
_symmetry.space_group_name_H-M   'P 1'
#
loop_
_entity.id
_entity.type
_entity.pdbx_description
1 polymer ?
#
loop_
_entity_poly.entity_id
_entity_poly.type
_entity_poly.pdbx_seq_one_letter_code
_entity_poly.pdbx_strand_id
1 'polypeptide(L)'
;GKIERWFETVRSQFLENHEEIDRLKDLNTAFFKWVETYNQRKHSGINCSPMEKWLRSPRSPRILSDSFTTDDIFWLETTRKVKKDGTFSLHSVRYETNYTLAGKKVTIRYNSQPASGIRVYHDGSFIGLSFPLDATGNNGLPRNTKYSDPQT
;
A
#
# COMPACT_ATOMS: atom_id res chain seq x y z
N GLY A 1 22.31 -19.32 -5.66
CA GLY A 1 21.41 -19.28 -6.82
C GLY A 1 21.41 -17.89 -7.44
N LYS A 2 20.48 -17.61 -8.36
CA LYS A 2 20.43 -16.31 -9.08
C LYS A 2 20.13 -15.13 -8.15
N ILE A 3 19.25 -15.33 -7.17
CA ILE A 3 18.85 -14.30 -6.21
C ILE A 3 19.99 -13.99 -5.25
N GLU A 4 20.68 -15.01 -4.75
CA GLU A 4 21.82 -14.86 -3.86
C GLU A 4 22.98 -14.14 -4.57
N ARG A 5 23.24 -14.50 -5.84
CA ARG A 5 24.26 -13.82 -6.65
C ARG A 5 23.90 -12.35 -6.91
N TRP A 6 22.62 -12.04 -7.09
CA TRP A 6 22.15 -10.66 -7.21
C TRP A 6 22.39 -9.86 -5.93
N PHE A 7 22.02 -10.39 -4.75
CA PHE A 7 22.24 -9.70 -3.48
C PHE A 7 23.71 -9.45 -3.19
N GLU A 8 24.58 -10.43 -3.48
CA GLU A 8 26.02 -10.27 -3.37
C GLU A 8 26.55 -9.16 -4.30
N THR A 9 26.00 -9.07 -5.52
CA THR A 9 26.36 -8.03 -6.49
C THR A 9 25.92 -6.64 -6.02
N VAL A 10 24.70 -6.52 -5.50
CA VAL A 10 24.21 -5.26 -4.90
C VAL A 10 25.09 -4.84 -3.74
N ARG A 11 25.48 -5.78 -2.87
CA ARG A 11 26.34 -5.48 -1.73
C ARG A 11 27.72 -4.96 -2.17
N SER A 12 28.42 -5.74 -3.00
CA SER A 12 29.79 -5.45 -3.42
C SER A 12 29.94 -4.28 -4.39
N GLN A 13 28.95 -4.02 -5.25
CA GLN A 13 29.07 -2.98 -6.28
C GLN A 13 28.30 -1.71 -5.96
N PHE A 14 27.25 -1.78 -5.13
CA PHE A 14 26.43 -0.63 -4.80
C PHE A 14 26.57 -0.22 -3.34
N LEU A 15 26.26 -1.10 -2.38
CA LEU A 15 26.18 -0.70 -0.96
C LEU A 15 27.53 -0.29 -0.37
N GLU A 16 28.61 -1.00 -0.67
CA GLU A 16 29.97 -0.65 -0.22
C GLU A 16 30.43 0.75 -0.69
N ASN A 17 29.82 1.29 -1.75
CA ASN A 17 30.15 2.63 -2.27
C ASN A 17 29.21 3.74 -1.73
N HIS A 18 28.23 3.41 -0.90
CA HIS A 18 27.18 4.35 -0.46
C HIS A 18 26.89 4.22 1.06
N GLU A 19 27.91 3.92 1.86
CA GLU A 19 27.78 3.76 3.33
C GLU A 19 27.39 5.07 4.04
N GLU A 20 27.71 6.23 3.46
CA GLU A 20 27.51 7.55 4.06
C GLU A 20 26.16 8.22 3.70
N ILE A 21 25.26 7.54 2.98
CA ILE A 21 23.95 8.13 2.64
C ILE A 21 22.97 7.99 3.80
N ASP A 22 22.71 9.10 4.49
CA ASP A 22 21.81 9.13 5.66
C ASP A 22 20.30 9.08 5.31
N ARG A 23 19.92 9.48 4.09
CA ARG A 23 18.52 9.60 3.68
C ARG A 23 18.12 8.48 2.74
N LEU A 24 17.10 7.71 3.14
CA LEU A 24 16.53 6.62 2.33
C LEU A 24 16.15 7.07 0.91
N LYS A 25 15.62 8.29 0.75
CA LYS A 25 15.27 8.83 -0.56
C LYS A 25 16.47 8.96 -1.49
N ASP A 26 17.60 9.41 -0.96
CA ASP A 26 18.82 9.63 -1.72
C ASP A 26 19.47 8.29 -2.07
N LEU A 27 19.44 7.33 -1.12
CA LEU A 27 19.88 5.95 -1.36
C LEU A 27 19.06 5.27 -2.46
N ASN A 28 17.74 5.40 -2.41
CA ASN A 28 16.85 4.88 -3.45
C ASN A 28 17.16 5.50 -4.82
N THR A 29 17.39 6.82 -4.87
CA THR A 29 17.71 7.52 -6.12
C THR A 29 19.03 7.01 -6.71
N ALA A 30 20.07 6.86 -5.89
CA ALA A 30 21.35 6.29 -6.30
C ALA A 30 21.20 4.84 -6.77
N PHE A 31 20.42 4.04 -6.04
CA PHE A 31 20.17 2.64 -6.36
C PHE A 31 19.48 2.50 -7.71
N PHE A 32 18.43 3.28 -7.99
CA PHE A 32 17.73 3.22 -9.28
C PHE A 32 18.66 3.53 -10.46
N LYS A 33 19.51 4.56 -10.33
CA LYS A 33 20.51 4.90 -11.36
C LYS A 33 21.53 3.76 -11.57
N TRP A 34 22.00 3.16 -10.48
CA TRP A 34 22.93 2.05 -10.54
C TRP A 34 22.30 0.81 -11.20
N VAL A 35 21.06 0.45 -10.84
CA VAL A 35 20.32 -0.68 -11.41
C VAL A 35 20.09 -0.49 -12.91
N GLU A 36 19.74 0.72 -13.35
CA GLU A 36 19.57 1.03 -14.76
C GLU A 36 20.86 0.76 -15.54
N THR A 37 21.99 1.24 -15.03
CA THR A 37 23.31 1.01 -15.63
C THR A 37 23.69 -0.47 -15.62
N TYR A 38 23.45 -1.17 -14.50
CA TYR A 38 23.74 -2.60 -14.36
C TYR A 38 22.97 -3.44 -15.39
N ASN A 39 21.68 -3.14 -15.60
CA ASN A 39 20.81 -3.86 -16.52
C ASN A 39 21.12 -3.61 -18.00
N GLN A 40 21.75 -2.47 -18.33
CA GLN A 40 22.16 -2.12 -19.69
C GLN A 40 23.58 -2.60 -20.03
N ARG A 41 24.47 -2.74 -19.04
CA ARG A 41 25.84 -3.19 -19.25
C ARG A 41 25.91 -4.67 -19.68
N LYS A 42 26.83 -4.99 -20.59
CA LYS A 42 27.15 -6.38 -20.98
C LYS A 42 27.83 -7.12 -19.83
N HIS A 43 27.34 -8.30 -19.48
CA HIS A 43 27.92 -9.14 -18.43
C HIS A 43 28.60 -10.37 -19.03
N SER A 44 29.80 -10.69 -18.56
CA SER A 44 30.60 -11.82 -19.07
C SER A 44 29.89 -13.17 -18.91
N GLY A 45 29.16 -13.38 -17.81
CA GLY A 45 28.47 -14.64 -17.55
C GLY A 45 27.28 -14.96 -18.47
N ILE A 46 26.76 -13.97 -19.20
CA ILE A 46 25.64 -14.15 -20.14
C ILE A 46 25.93 -13.62 -21.55
N ASN A 47 27.11 -13.02 -21.77
CA ASN A 47 27.56 -12.44 -23.04
C ASN A 47 26.62 -11.40 -23.68
N CYS A 48 25.70 -10.84 -22.89
CA CYS A 48 24.78 -9.77 -23.26
C CYS A 48 24.42 -8.96 -22.00
N SER A 49 23.58 -7.93 -22.11
CA SER A 49 23.04 -7.26 -20.93
C SER A 49 21.84 -8.02 -20.34
N PRO A 50 21.56 -7.90 -19.03
CA PRO A 50 20.34 -8.45 -18.43
C PRO A 50 19.07 -7.99 -19.16
N MET A 51 19.01 -6.72 -19.59
CA MET A 51 17.90 -6.17 -20.35
C MET A 51 17.73 -6.86 -21.71
N GLU A 52 18.81 -7.04 -22.48
CA GLU A 52 18.76 -7.77 -23.76
C GLU A 52 18.30 -9.22 -23.56
N LYS A 53 18.80 -9.88 -22.51
CA LYS A 53 18.41 -11.25 -22.18
C LYS A 53 16.93 -11.35 -21.83
N TRP A 54 16.40 -10.37 -21.08
CA TRP A 54 14.99 -10.30 -20.75
C TRP A 54 14.14 -10.10 -22.01
N LEU A 55 14.50 -9.15 -22.88
CA LEU A 55 13.75 -8.84 -24.10
C LEU A 55 13.71 -10.01 -25.10
N ARG A 56 14.77 -10.83 -25.16
CA ARG A 56 14.82 -12.04 -26.00
C ARG A 56 14.11 -13.25 -25.37
N SER A 57 13.72 -13.15 -24.09
CA SER A 57 13.04 -14.24 -23.40
C SER A 57 11.63 -14.41 -23.96
N PRO A 58 11.17 -15.66 -24.24
CA PRO A 58 9.78 -15.90 -24.63
C PRO A 58 8.79 -15.66 -23.49
N ARG A 59 9.27 -15.35 -22.28
CA ARG A 59 8.42 -14.98 -21.14
C ARG A 59 7.91 -13.56 -21.32
N SER A 60 6.62 -13.43 -21.61
CA SER A 60 5.91 -12.16 -21.51
C SER A 60 5.65 -11.79 -20.04
N PRO A 61 5.70 -10.50 -19.68
CA PRO A 61 5.19 -10.07 -18.39
C PRO A 61 3.70 -10.44 -18.30
N ARG A 62 3.27 -10.89 -17.12
CA ARG A 62 1.84 -11.09 -16.85
C ARG A 62 1.19 -9.72 -16.74
N ILE A 63 0.38 -9.37 -17.73
CA ILE A 63 -0.45 -8.16 -17.69
C ILE A 63 -1.64 -8.44 -16.78
N LEU A 64 -1.90 -7.52 -15.85
CA LEU A 64 -3.09 -7.57 -15.01
C LEU A 64 -4.31 -7.17 -15.86
N SER A 65 -5.45 -7.83 -15.66
CA SER A 65 -6.68 -7.43 -16.36
C SER A 65 -7.17 -6.07 -15.86
N ASP A 66 -7.87 -5.32 -16.72
CA ASP A 66 -8.43 -3.99 -16.42
C ASP A 66 -9.39 -3.98 -15.21
N SER A 67 -9.88 -5.16 -14.81
CA SER A 67 -10.67 -5.35 -13.59
C SER A 67 -9.89 -5.13 -12.29
N PHE A 68 -8.55 -5.09 -12.34
CA PHE A 68 -7.71 -4.77 -11.20
C PHE A 68 -7.14 -3.36 -11.35
N THR A 69 -7.50 -2.47 -10.44
CA THR A 69 -6.72 -1.25 -10.26
C THR A 69 -5.43 -1.64 -9.55
N THR A 70 -4.26 -1.21 -10.03
CA THR A 70 -2.95 -1.50 -9.39
C THR A 70 -2.97 -1.23 -7.89
N ASP A 71 -3.72 -0.20 -7.47
CA ASP A 71 -3.89 0.14 -6.07
C ASP A 71 -4.53 -1.00 -5.27
N ASP A 72 -5.58 -1.65 -5.78
CA ASP A 72 -6.35 -2.66 -5.03
C ASP A 72 -5.52 -3.88 -4.63
N ILE A 73 -4.46 -4.19 -5.38
CA ILE A 73 -3.60 -5.36 -5.17
C ILE A 73 -2.67 -5.18 -3.96
N PHE A 74 -2.29 -3.94 -3.66
CA PHE A 74 -1.34 -3.63 -2.58
C PHE A 74 -2.01 -3.19 -1.29
N TRP A 75 -3.32 -3.30 -1.19
CA TRP A 75 -4.04 -2.92 0.01
C TRP A 75 -3.87 -3.99 1.08
N LEU A 76 -3.45 -3.53 2.26
CA LEU A 76 -3.43 -4.34 3.46
C LEU A 76 -4.86 -4.50 3.97
N GLU A 77 -5.20 -5.69 4.42
CA GLU A 77 -6.51 -6.02 4.95
C GLU A 77 -6.42 -6.35 6.45
N THR A 78 -7.37 -5.84 7.23
CA THR A 78 -7.50 -6.21 8.64
C THR A 78 -8.93 -6.04 9.13
N THR A 79 -9.33 -6.78 10.16
CA THR A 79 -10.67 -6.65 10.77
C THR A 79 -10.64 -5.67 11.93
N ARG A 80 -11.64 -4.78 12.01
CA ARG A 80 -11.83 -3.88 13.17
C ARG A 80 -13.27 -3.94 13.66
N LYS A 81 -13.45 -3.71 14.96
CA LYS A 81 -14.78 -3.54 15.56
C LYS A 81 -15.11 -2.04 15.57
N VAL A 82 -16.27 -1.68 15.04
CA VAL A 82 -16.77 -0.31 15.10
C VAL A 82 -17.32 -0.04 16.50
N LYS A 83 -16.90 1.06 17.10
CA LYS A 83 -17.34 1.53 18.41
C LYS A 83 -18.76 2.09 18.32
N LYS A 84 -19.41 2.28 19.47
CA LYS A 84 -20.79 2.79 19.54
C LYS A 84 -20.97 4.18 18.92
N ASP A 85 -19.89 4.97 18.88
CA ASP A 85 -19.86 6.30 18.27
C ASP A 85 -19.53 6.27 16.76
N GLY A 86 -19.65 5.12 16.09
CA GLY A 86 -19.45 5.02 14.64
C GLY A 86 -17.99 5.14 14.21
N THR A 87 -17.03 4.85 15.09
CA THR A 87 -15.60 4.97 14.80
C THR A 87 -14.84 3.66 14.93
N PHE A 88 -13.68 3.55 14.30
CA PHE A 88 -12.71 2.46 14.56
C PHE A 88 -11.29 3.02 14.67
N SER A 89 -10.35 2.20 15.14
CA SER A 89 -8.95 2.59 15.28
C SER A 89 -8.03 1.75 14.39
N LEU A 90 -7.10 2.41 13.72
CA LEU A 90 -6.04 1.81 12.92
C LEU A 90 -4.74 2.59 13.16
N HIS A 91 -3.64 1.90 13.49
CA HIS A 91 -2.34 2.53 13.75
C HIS A 91 -2.40 3.73 14.71
N SER A 92 -3.13 3.59 15.82
CA SER A 92 -3.36 4.65 16.82
C SER A 92 -4.14 5.89 16.33
N VAL A 93 -4.61 5.89 15.09
CA VAL A 93 -5.50 6.92 14.53
C VAL A 93 -6.94 6.43 14.57
N ARG A 94 -7.87 7.35 14.87
CA ARG A 94 -9.30 7.07 14.91
C ARG A 94 -9.94 7.54 13.61
N TYR A 95 -10.80 6.71 13.03
CA TYR A 95 -11.47 6.97 11.77
C TYR A 95 -12.98 6.95 11.97
N GLU A 96 -13.67 7.86 11.28
CA GLU A 96 -15.13 7.89 11.21
C GLU A 96 -15.64 6.94 10.13
N THR A 97 -16.75 6.27 10.41
CA THR A 97 -17.43 5.39 9.47
C THR A 97 -18.95 5.49 9.62
N ASN A 98 -19.68 4.70 8.83
CA ASN A 98 -21.13 4.68 8.90
C ASN A 98 -21.61 4.20 10.29
N TYR A 99 -22.42 5.01 10.97
CA TYR A 99 -22.93 4.71 12.31
C TYR A 99 -23.76 3.42 12.37
N THR A 100 -24.37 3.00 11.26
CA THR A 100 -25.13 1.73 11.17
C THR A 100 -24.25 0.49 11.37
N LEU A 101 -22.93 0.66 11.31
CA LEU A 101 -21.94 -0.37 11.61
C LEU A 101 -21.58 -0.43 13.09
N ALA A 102 -22.11 0.45 13.95
CA ALA A 102 -21.81 0.50 15.38
C ALA A 102 -21.97 -0.89 16.04
N GLY A 103 -20.93 -1.33 16.73
CA GLY A 103 -20.88 -2.65 17.38
C GLY A 103 -20.52 -3.82 16.45
N LYS A 104 -20.56 -3.63 15.13
CA LYS A 104 -20.26 -4.68 14.13
C LYS A 104 -18.75 -4.79 13.87
N LYS A 105 -18.34 -5.95 13.35
CA LYS A 105 -16.99 -6.17 12.83
C LYS A 105 -16.97 -5.85 11.34
N VAL A 106 -15.99 -5.08 10.91
CA VAL A 106 -15.82 -4.66 9.53
C VAL A 106 -14.44 -5.07 9.03
N THR A 107 -14.35 -5.40 7.75
CA THR A 107 -13.08 -5.58 7.06
C THR A 107 -12.66 -4.22 6.53
N ILE A 108 -11.50 -3.75 6.95
CA ILE A 108 -10.92 -2.52 6.43
C ILE A 108 -9.76 -2.85 5.51
N ARG A 109 -9.66 -2.11 4.41
CA ARG A 109 -8.54 -2.21 3.48
C ARG A 109 -7.90 -0.83 3.32
N TYR A 110 -6.58 -0.77 3.42
CA TYR A 110 -5.80 0.46 3.45
C TYR A 110 -4.42 0.25 2.81
N ASN A 111 -3.83 1.31 2.28
CA ASN A 111 -2.43 1.32 1.85
C ASN A 111 -1.61 2.28 2.75
N SER A 112 -0.32 2.41 2.48
CA SER A 112 0.54 3.37 3.18
C SER A 112 0.32 4.83 2.79
N GLN A 113 -0.58 5.11 1.83
CA GLN A 113 -0.86 6.46 1.35
C GLN A 113 -2.07 7.07 2.09
N PRO A 114 -1.87 8.12 2.91
CA PRO A 114 -2.95 8.68 3.74
C PRO A 114 -4.13 9.24 2.93
N ALA A 115 -3.88 9.72 1.70
CA ALA A 115 -4.87 10.41 0.87
C ALA A 115 -5.94 9.48 0.26
N SER A 116 -5.69 8.16 0.20
CA SER A 116 -6.60 7.21 -0.46
C SER A 116 -7.85 6.90 0.36
N GLY A 117 -7.89 7.27 1.64
CA GLY A 117 -8.94 6.87 2.58
C GLY A 117 -8.93 5.36 2.88
N ILE A 118 -9.59 4.96 3.95
CA ILE A 118 -9.74 3.54 4.30
C ILE A 118 -11.04 3.02 3.70
N ARG A 119 -11.00 1.96 2.89
CA ARG A 119 -12.24 1.30 2.45
C ARG A 119 -12.76 0.39 3.55
N VAL A 120 -14.05 0.53 3.85
CA VAL A 120 -14.76 -0.27 4.84
C VAL A 120 -15.71 -1.23 4.12
N TYR A 121 -15.62 -2.50 4.49
CA TYR A 121 -16.46 -3.59 4.01
C TYR A 121 -17.19 -4.24 5.19
N HIS A 122 -18.44 -4.63 4.95
CA HIS A 122 -19.25 -5.40 5.89
C HIS A 122 -19.95 -6.51 5.13
N ASP A 123 -19.88 -7.76 5.62
CA ASP A 123 -20.41 -8.96 4.96
C ASP A 123 -20.00 -9.07 3.48
N GLY A 124 -18.74 -8.75 3.18
CA GLY A 124 -18.17 -8.79 1.82
C GLY A 124 -18.57 -7.62 0.91
N SER A 125 -19.49 -6.75 1.36
CA SER A 125 -19.96 -5.61 0.58
C SER A 125 -19.19 -4.33 0.94
N PHE A 126 -18.83 -3.54 -0.06
CA PHE A 126 -18.21 -2.22 0.13
C PHE A 126 -19.25 -1.24 0.69
N ILE A 127 -18.95 -0.63 1.84
CA ILE A 127 -19.85 0.32 2.50
C ILE A 127 -19.46 1.77 2.20
N GLY A 128 -18.16 2.06 2.13
CA GLY A 128 -17.68 3.42 1.88
C GLY A 128 -16.25 3.66 2.32
N LEU A 129 -15.81 4.90 2.13
CA LEU A 129 -14.51 5.39 2.60
C LEU A 129 -14.62 5.95 4.02
N SER A 130 -13.56 5.78 4.78
CA SER A 130 -13.39 6.30 6.13
C SER A 130 -12.14 7.16 6.21
N PHE A 131 -12.29 8.31 6.85
CA PHE A 131 -11.25 9.32 7.04
C PHE A 131 -10.96 9.53 8.53
N PRO A 132 -9.79 10.10 8.88
CA PRO A 132 -9.48 10.42 10.27
C PRO A 132 -10.58 11.27 10.91
N LEU A 133 -10.91 10.96 12.16
CA LEU A 133 -11.92 11.67 12.95
C LEU A 133 -11.56 13.15 13.09
N ASP A 134 -12.47 14.04 12.68
CA ASP A 134 -12.33 15.48 12.92
C ASP A 134 -12.94 15.84 14.28
N ALA A 135 -12.15 15.67 15.34
CA ALA A 135 -12.60 15.95 16.70
C ALA A 135 -12.99 17.43 16.90
N THR A 136 -12.29 18.36 16.22
CA THR A 136 -12.53 19.80 16.36
C THR A 136 -13.83 20.20 15.67
N GLY A 137 -14.06 19.71 14.45
CA GLY A 137 -15.31 19.92 13.72
C GLY A 137 -16.51 19.27 14.42
N ASN A 138 -16.34 18.10 15.03
CA ASN A 138 -17.44 17.37 15.66
C ASN A 138 -17.83 17.86 17.06
N ASN A 139 -16.95 18.57 17.77
CA ASN A 139 -17.22 19.03 19.14
C ASN A 139 -18.43 19.98 19.26
N GLY A 140 -18.79 20.68 18.18
CA GLY A 140 -19.91 21.64 18.16
C GLY A 140 -21.23 21.07 17.64
N LEU A 141 -21.25 19.82 17.14
CA LEU A 141 -22.46 19.27 16.54
C LEU A 141 -23.47 18.85 17.63
N PRO A 142 -24.75 19.22 17.48
CA PRO A 142 -25.77 18.81 18.44
C PRO A 142 -25.86 17.28 18.47
N ARG A 143 -25.86 16.70 19.69
CA ARG A 143 -26.15 15.27 19.85
C ARG A 143 -27.60 15.03 19.45
N ASN A 144 -27.82 14.56 18.23
CA ASN A 144 -29.14 14.20 17.80
C ASN A 144 -29.53 12.85 18.46
N THR A 145 -30.28 12.92 19.55
CA THR A 145 -30.72 11.76 20.35
C THR A 145 -31.89 10.99 19.72
N LYS A 146 -32.36 11.42 18.54
CA LYS A 146 -33.48 10.80 17.83
C LYS A 146 -33.07 10.46 16.41
N TYR A 147 -32.72 9.19 16.16
CA TYR A 147 -32.82 8.60 14.83
C TYR A 147 -33.90 7.54 14.90
N SER A 148 -35.01 7.82 14.22
CA SER A 148 -36.10 6.90 13.93
C SER A 148 -35.59 5.74 13.09
N ASP A 149 -36.08 4.54 13.40
CA ASP A 149 -35.79 3.30 12.68
C ASP A 149 -35.92 3.47 11.16
N PRO A 150 -35.03 2.88 10.35
CA PRO A 150 -35.21 2.86 8.90
C PRO A 150 -36.52 2.14 8.58
N GLN A 151 -37.44 2.85 7.94
CA GLN A 151 -38.70 2.27 7.46
C GLN A 151 -38.42 1.16 6.45
N THR A 152 -39.19 0.08 6.63
CA THR A 152 -39.27 -1.18 5.92
C THR A 152 -39.30 -1.06 4.40
#